data_AF-A0A800FBF3-F1
#
_entry.id   AF-A0A800FBF3-F1
#
_cell.length_a   1.000
_cell.length_b   1.000
_cell.length_c   1.000
_cell.angle_alpha   90.00
_cell.angle_beta   90.00
_cell.angle_gamma   90.00
#
_symmetry.space_group_name_H-M   'P 1'
#
loop_
_entity.id
_entity.type
_entity.pdbx_description
1 polymer ?
#
loop_
_entity_poly.entity_id
_entity_poly.type
_entity_poly.pdbx_seq_one_letter_code
_entity_poly.pdbx_strand_id
1 'polypeptide(L)'
;MTAQQWTLTLVVASFALYIGIAVWSRASTTKEFYVAGAGVSPLANGMATAADWMSAASFLGMAGLISFMGYDGSVYLMGWTGGYVLLALLLAPYLRKFGAFTVPDFVGDRYYSQTARIVAVVCAIFISFTYVAGQMRGVGIVFGRFLEVDVDIGVYIGMGVVFFYAVLGGMKGITYTQVAQYCVLIFAYMVPAIFLSIMVTGNPIPQLGLGGVDIESGIPLLERLNGLNTELGFA
;
A
#
# COMPACT_ATOMS: atom_id res chain seq x y z
N MET A 1 -7.87 24.06 16.76
CA MET A 1 -6.92 23.78 15.66
C MET A 1 -7.70 23.67 14.37
N THR A 2 -7.21 24.29 13.29
CA THR A 2 -7.83 24.15 11.96
C THR A 2 -7.58 22.73 11.40
N ALA A 3 -8.35 22.31 10.41
CA ALA A 3 -8.15 21.00 9.76
C ALA A 3 -6.72 20.85 9.20
N GLN A 4 -6.19 21.92 8.58
CA GLN A 4 -4.82 21.96 8.08
C GLN A 4 -3.77 21.76 9.18
N GLN A 5 -3.96 22.36 10.36
CA GLN A 5 -3.08 22.17 11.51
C GLN A 5 -3.10 20.71 11.99
N TRP A 6 -4.29 20.10 12.08
CA TRP A 6 -4.42 18.68 12.43
C TRP A 6 -3.70 17.78 11.43
N THR A 7 -3.90 18.01 10.13
CA THR A 7 -3.24 17.25 9.07
C THR A 7 -1.72 17.36 9.16
N LEU A 8 -1.18 18.57 9.28
CA LEU A 8 0.25 18.77 9.39
C LEU A 8 0.83 18.09 10.64
N THR A 9 0.16 18.21 11.79
CA THR A 9 0.57 17.54 13.02
C THR A 9 0.60 16.02 12.85
N LEU A 10 -0.43 15.41 12.25
CA LEU A 10 -0.50 13.97 12.02
C LEU A 10 0.57 13.49 11.05
N VAL A 11 0.82 14.24 9.97
CA VAL A 11 1.86 13.92 8.97
C VAL A 11 3.25 13.99 9.60
N VAL A 12 3.56 15.06 10.32
CA VAL A 12 4.87 15.20 10.98
C VAL A 12 5.04 14.12 12.06
N ALA A 13 3.99 13.84 12.85
CA ALA A 13 4.03 12.79 13.87
C ALA A 13 4.24 11.39 13.27
N SER A 14 3.60 11.07 12.14
CA SER A 14 3.76 9.78 11.49
C SER A 14 5.17 9.62 10.91
N PHE A 15 5.71 10.63 10.23
CA PHE A 15 7.09 10.59 9.75
C PHE A 15 8.12 10.52 10.90
N ALA A 16 7.90 11.27 11.98
CA ALA A 16 8.75 11.19 13.17
C ALA A 16 8.73 9.79 13.79
N LEU A 17 7.55 9.15 13.86
CA LEU A 17 7.41 7.76 14.29
C LEU A 17 8.19 6.81 13.37
N TYR A 18 8.03 6.93 12.05
CA TYR A 18 8.69 6.06 11.08
C TYR A 18 10.21 6.21 11.13
N ILE A 19 10.72 7.45 11.17
CA ILE A 19 12.15 7.71 11.30
C ILE A 19 12.68 7.18 12.65
N GLY A 20 11.94 7.39 13.74
CA GLY A 20 12.29 6.88 15.06
C GLY A 20 12.41 5.36 15.09
N ILE A 21 11.46 4.64 14.47
CA ILE A 21 11.51 3.19 14.31
C ILE A 21 12.72 2.78 13.47
N ALA A 22 12.97 3.44 12.34
CA ALA A 22 14.09 3.11 11.45
C ALA A 22 15.45 3.28 12.14
N VAL A 23 15.62 4.35 12.95
CA VAL A 23 16.84 4.57 13.74
C VAL A 23 17.00 3.52 14.84
N TRP A 24 15.91 3.21 15.57
CA TRP A 24 15.93 2.21 16.64
C TRP A 24 16.22 0.79 16.15
N SER A 25 15.78 0.46 14.93
CA SER A 25 15.88 -0.88 14.34
C SER A 25 16.99 -1.03 13.31
N ARG A 26 17.94 -0.07 13.28
CA ARG A 26 19.04 0.00 12.33
C ARG A 26 19.79 -1.33 12.20
N ALA A 27 19.87 -1.83 10.97
CA ALA A 27 20.61 -3.06 10.66
C ALA A 27 22.12 -2.89 10.90
N SER A 28 22.74 -3.88 11.52
CA SER A 28 24.18 -3.91 11.82
C SER A 28 24.96 -4.86 10.91
N THR A 29 24.28 -5.74 10.19
CA THR A 29 24.89 -6.74 9.29
C THR A 29 24.16 -6.80 7.93
N THR A 30 24.84 -7.29 6.88
CA THR A 30 24.26 -7.50 5.54
C THR A 30 23.01 -8.39 5.56
N LYS A 31 22.99 -9.41 6.43
CA LYS A 31 21.83 -10.31 6.58
C LYS A 31 20.65 -9.60 7.26
N GLU A 32 20.90 -8.70 8.21
CA GLU A 32 19.85 -7.85 8.78
C GLU A 32 19.36 -6.80 7.77
N PHE A 33 20.25 -6.29 6.92
CA PHE A 33 19.93 -5.31 5.90
C PHE A 33 19.06 -5.90 4.78
N TYR A 34 19.30 -7.13 4.34
CA TYR A 34 18.57 -7.72 3.21
C TYR A 34 17.44 -8.70 3.59
N VAL A 35 17.47 -9.33 4.77
CA VAL A 35 16.44 -10.33 5.17
C VAL A 35 15.94 -10.15 6.62
N ALA A 36 16.23 -9.01 7.24
CA ALA A 36 15.86 -8.73 8.64
C ALA A 36 16.30 -9.84 9.63
N GLY A 37 17.40 -10.55 9.32
CA GLY A 37 17.89 -11.68 10.13
C GLY A 37 16.97 -12.90 10.16
N ALA A 38 15.91 -12.95 9.34
CA ALA A 38 14.86 -13.97 9.33
C ALA A 38 14.08 -14.13 10.67
N GLY A 39 14.19 -13.16 11.59
CA GLY A 39 13.59 -13.19 12.93
C GLY A 39 12.26 -12.43 13.07
N VAL A 40 11.72 -11.87 11.98
CA VAL A 40 10.45 -11.13 12.03
C VAL A 40 9.28 -12.10 12.20
N SER A 41 8.36 -11.78 13.12
CA SER A 41 7.17 -12.61 13.35
C SER A 41 6.29 -12.70 12.08
N PRO A 42 5.61 -13.83 11.85
CA PRO A 42 4.73 -13.98 10.69
C PRO A 42 3.65 -12.88 10.61
N LEU A 43 3.10 -12.47 11.75
CA LEU A 43 2.11 -11.39 11.82
C LEU A 43 2.72 -10.05 11.41
N ALA A 44 3.92 -9.70 11.89
CA ALA A 44 4.59 -8.47 11.51
C ALA A 44 4.95 -8.44 10.02
N ASN A 45 5.42 -9.56 9.47
CA ASN A 45 5.62 -9.68 8.02
C ASN A 45 4.31 -9.51 7.26
N GLY A 46 3.22 -10.16 7.68
CA GLY A 46 1.92 -10.02 7.05
C GLY A 46 1.39 -8.58 7.06
N MET A 47 1.51 -7.88 8.19
CA MET A 47 1.15 -6.47 8.30
C MET A 47 2.02 -5.59 7.40
N ALA A 48 3.33 -5.81 7.39
CA ALA A 48 4.25 -5.08 6.54
C ALA A 48 3.94 -5.27 5.04
N THR A 49 3.66 -6.51 4.67
CA THR A 49 3.22 -6.89 3.32
C THR A 49 1.88 -6.24 2.95
N ALA A 50 0.92 -6.20 3.88
CA ALA A 50 -0.35 -5.52 3.66
C ALA A 50 -0.18 -4.00 3.48
N ALA A 51 0.68 -3.36 4.26
CA ALA A 51 1.01 -1.94 4.07
C ALA A 51 1.61 -1.67 2.69
N ASP A 52 2.52 -2.52 2.21
CA ASP A 52 3.12 -2.40 0.88
C ASP A 52 2.08 -2.60 -0.24
N TRP A 53 1.13 -3.50 -0.04
CA TRP A 53 0.00 -3.69 -0.95
C TRP A 53 -0.91 -2.46 -0.99
N MET A 54 -1.15 -1.78 0.14
CA MET A 54 -1.97 -0.57 0.27
C MET A 54 -1.23 0.72 -0.18
N SER A 55 -0.47 0.63 -1.25
CA SER A 55 0.35 1.72 -1.79
C SER A 55 -0.46 2.84 -2.46
N ALA A 56 0.21 3.88 -2.98
CA ALA A 56 -0.47 4.98 -3.69
C ALA A 56 -1.25 4.49 -4.92
N ALA A 57 -0.76 3.45 -5.61
CA ALA A 57 -1.49 2.80 -6.70
C ALA A 57 -2.81 2.21 -6.23
N SER A 58 -2.80 1.52 -5.08
CA SER A 58 -3.99 0.88 -4.52
C SER A 58 -4.94 1.87 -3.86
N PHE A 59 -4.44 2.96 -3.27
CA PHE A 59 -5.30 3.94 -2.65
C PHE A 59 -5.85 4.96 -3.64
N LEU A 60 -4.97 5.70 -4.32
CA LEU A 60 -5.36 6.76 -5.25
C LEU A 60 -5.78 6.20 -6.61
N GLY A 61 -5.02 5.23 -7.13
CA GLY A 61 -5.26 4.65 -8.45
C GLY A 61 -6.56 3.86 -8.51
N MET A 62 -6.78 2.93 -7.57
CA MET A 62 -8.03 2.14 -7.55
C MET A 62 -9.25 2.99 -7.21
N ALA A 63 -9.15 3.96 -6.29
CA ALA A 63 -10.26 4.86 -6.02
C ALA A 63 -10.66 5.65 -7.28
N GLY A 64 -9.68 6.14 -8.04
CA GLY A 64 -9.93 6.81 -9.33
C GLY A 64 -10.49 5.87 -10.39
N LEU A 65 -9.93 4.68 -10.56
CA LEU A 65 -10.45 3.71 -11.54
C LEU A 65 -11.89 3.30 -11.23
N ILE A 66 -12.18 2.97 -9.97
CA ILE A 66 -13.53 2.58 -9.55
C ILE A 66 -14.50 3.76 -9.63
N SER A 67 -14.06 5.00 -9.36
CA SER A 67 -14.95 6.15 -9.52
C SER A 67 -15.44 6.28 -10.95
N PHE A 68 -14.55 6.12 -11.95
CA PHE A 68 -14.90 6.21 -13.37
C PHE A 68 -15.53 4.95 -13.97
N MET A 69 -15.19 3.76 -13.48
CA MET A 69 -15.69 2.49 -14.03
C MET A 69 -16.90 1.95 -13.27
N GLY A 70 -17.29 2.58 -12.17
CA GLY A 70 -18.35 2.13 -11.28
C GLY A 70 -18.11 0.71 -10.75
N TYR A 71 -19.20 -0.05 -10.62
CA TYR A 71 -19.18 -1.41 -10.10
C TYR A 71 -18.28 -2.36 -10.92
N ASP A 72 -18.20 -2.18 -12.24
CA ASP A 72 -17.37 -3.02 -13.10
C ASP A 72 -15.87 -2.86 -12.79
N GLY A 73 -15.46 -1.71 -12.25
CA GLY A 73 -14.08 -1.51 -11.75
C GLY A 73 -13.71 -2.42 -10.58
N SER A 74 -14.68 -2.97 -9.84
CA SER A 74 -14.42 -3.85 -8.69
C SER A 74 -13.73 -5.16 -9.07
N VAL A 75 -13.82 -5.59 -10.33
CA VAL A 75 -13.12 -6.79 -10.82
C VAL A 75 -11.60 -6.65 -10.73
N TYR A 76 -11.06 -5.43 -10.88
CA TYR A 76 -9.63 -5.17 -10.70
C TYR A 76 -9.20 -5.38 -9.26
N LEU A 77 -10.03 -4.97 -8.29
CA LEU A 77 -9.76 -5.18 -6.87
C LEU A 77 -9.74 -6.67 -6.53
N MET A 78 -10.74 -7.41 -7.02
CA MET A 78 -10.85 -8.85 -6.80
C MET A 78 -9.73 -9.63 -7.48
N GLY A 79 -9.44 -9.34 -8.75
CA GLY A 79 -8.38 -9.99 -9.51
C GLY A 79 -7.00 -9.71 -8.95
N TRP A 80 -6.71 -8.47 -8.58
CA TRP A 80 -5.44 -8.10 -7.96
C TRP A 80 -5.26 -8.77 -6.60
N THR A 81 -6.24 -8.64 -5.70
CA THR A 81 -6.16 -9.25 -4.36
C THR A 81 -6.08 -10.77 -4.45
N GLY A 82 -6.91 -11.38 -5.30
CA GLY A 82 -6.90 -12.83 -5.53
C GLY A 82 -5.55 -13.31 -6.08
N GLY A 83 -5.00 -12.61 -7.08
CA GLY A 83 -3.67 -12.91 -7.61
C GLY A 83 -2.57 -12.80 -6.55
N TYR A 84 -2.67 -11.81 -5.67
CA TYR A 84 -1.74 -11.64 -4.54
C TYR A 84 -1.79 -12.82 -3.57
N VAL A 85 -2.99 -13.27 -3.20
CA VAL A 85 -3.19 -14.45 -2.34
C VAL A 85 -2.64 -15.71 -3.00
N LEU A 86 -2.90 -15.92 -4.30
CA LEU A 86 -2.36 -17.06 -5.04
C LEU A 86 -0.83 -17.03 -5.06
N LEU A 87 -0.21 -15.88 -5.31
CA LEU A 87 1.25 -15.74 -5.26
C LEU A 87 1.79 -16.06 -3.86
N ALA A 88 1.16 -15.53 -2.81
CA ALA A 88 1.56 -15.75 -1.43
C ALA A 88 1.46 -17.23 -1.01
N LEU A 89 0.43 -17.95 -1.47
CA LEU A 89 0.22 -19.36 -1.12
C LEU A 89 1.01 -20.32 -2.01
N LEU A 90 1.13 -20.03 -3.31
CA LEU A 90 1.66 -20.96 -4.30
C LEU A 90 3.12 -20.72 -4.65
N LEU A 91 3.64 -19.50 -4.50
CA LEU A 91 5.02 -19.17 -4.89
C LEU A 91 5.92 -18.90 -3.70
N ALA A 92 5.47 -18.11 -2.72
CA ALA A 92 6.28 -17.72 -1.58
C ALA A 92 6.86 -18.91 -0.78
N PRO A 93 6.14 -20.04 -0.55
CA PRO A 93 6.70 -21.17 0.17
C PRO A 93 7.87 -21.84 -0.58
N TYR A 94 7.84 -21.88 -1.91
CA TYR A 94 8.91 -22.47 -2.72
C TYR A 94 10.15 -21.57 -2.72
N LEU A 95 9.96 -20.26 -2.90
CA LEU A 95 11.06 -19.29 -2.81
C LEU A 95 11.74 -19.34 -1.44
N ARG A 96 10.94 -19.45 -0.35
CA ARG A 96 11.47 -19.57 1.01
C ARG A 96 12.27 -20.85 1.23
N LYS A 97 11.84 -21.98 0.66
CA LYS A 97 12.58 -23.25 0.73
C LYS A 97 13.87 -23.23 -0.09
N PHE A 98 13.89 -22.47 -1.20
CA PHE A 98 15.05 -22.35 -2.07
C PHE A 98 16.18 -21.53 -1.44
N GLY A 99 15.85 -20.57 -0.57
CA GLY A 99 16.84 -19.81 0.20
C GLY A 99 17.63 -18.76 -0.60
N ALA A 100 17.26 -18.51 -1.86
CA ALA A 100 17.82 -17.41 -2.65
C ALA A 100 17.33 -16.05 -2.12
N PHE A 101 18.19 -15.04 -2.20
CA PHE A 101 17.88 -13.68 -1.74
C PHE A 101 17.05 -12.88 -2.76
N THR A 102 17.08 -13.26 -4.04
CA THR A 102 16.39 -12.54 -5.12
C THR A 102 15.68 -13.50 -6.08
N VAL A 103 14.60 -13.01 -6.73
CA VAL A 103 13.88 -13.77 -7.76
C VAL A 103 14.77 -14.09 -8.96
N PRO A 104 15.63 -13.17 -9.47
CA PRO A 104 16.55 -13.51 -10.55
C PRO A 104 17.54 -14.62 -10.21
N ASP A 105 18.07 -14.64 -8.98
CA ASP A 105 18.95 -15.73 -8.53
C ASP A 105 18.22 -17.06 -8.52
N PHE A 106 16.98 -17.08 -8.00
CA PHE A 106 16.12 -18.26 -8.06
C PHE A 106 15.94 -18.77 -9.49
N VAL A 107 15.65 -17.90 -10.46
CA VAL A 107 15.49 -18.31 -11.87
C VAL A 107 16.81 -18.85 -12.43
N GLY A 108 17.92 -18.15 -12.20
CA GLY A 108 19.24 -18.57 -12.66
C GLY A 108 19.63 -19.95 -12.16
N ASP A 109 19.43 -20.21 -10.87
CA ASP A 109 19.79 -21.46 -10.22
C ASP A 109 18.81 -22.58 -10.58
N ARG A 110 17.51 -22.29 -10.69
CA ARG A 110 16.48 -23.27 -11.04
C ARG A 110 16.68 -23.84 -12.45
N TYR A 111 17.18 -23.04 -13.38
CA TYR A 111 17.41 -23.42 -14.77
C TYR A 111 18.90 -23.61 -15.11
N TYR A 112 19.80 -23.48 -14.14
CA TYR A 112 21.26 -23.57 -14.34
C TYR A 112 21.76 -22.67 -15.50
N SER A 113 21.20 -21.47 -15.62
CA SER A 113 21.42 -20.60 -16.79
C SER A 113 21.68 -19.15 -16.40
N GLN A 114 22.89 -18.68 -16.73
CA GLN A 114 23.28 -17.28 -16.56
C GLN A 114 22.44 -16.35 -17.45
N THR A 115 22.08 -16.79 -18.65
CA THR A 115 21.20 -16.03 -19.55
C THR A 115 19.82 -15.84 -18.93
N ALA A 116 19.24 -16.89 -18.33
CA ALA A 116 17.94 -16.80 -17.66
C ALA A 116 18.00 -15.85 -16.45
N ARG A 117 19.10 -15.87 -15.69
CA ARG A 117 19.35 -14.91 -14.60
C ARG A 117 19.36 -13.47 -15.10
N ILE A 118 20.12 -13.18 -16.16
CA ILE A 118 20.22 -11.82 -16.72
C ILE A 118 18.86 -11.33 -17.21
N VAL A 119 18.10 -12.18 -17.92
CA VAL A 119 16.73 -11.83 -18.36
C VAL A 119 15.85 -11.50 -17.16
N ALA A 120 15.89 -12.33 -16.10
CA ALA A 120 15.12 -12.07 -14.89
C ALA A 120 15.54 -10.77 -14.17
N VAL A 121 16.83 -10.42 -14.17
CA VAL A 121 17.33 -9.14 -13.63
C VAL A 121 16.74 -7.97 -14.44
N VAL A 122 16.79 -8.03 -15.77
CA VAL A 122 16.24 -6.97 -16.63
C VAL A 122 14.74 -6.80 -16.39
N CYS A 123 13.99 -7.91 -16.32
CA CYS A 123 12.56 -7.87 -15.98
C CYS A 123 12.32 -7.25 -14.60
N ALA A 124 13.08 -7.66 -13.58
CA ALA A 124 12.93 -7.15 -12.23
C ALA A 124 13.20 -5.64 -12.16
N ILE A 125 14.25 -5.15 -12.82
CA ILE A 125 14.57 -3.71 -12.90
C ILE A 125 13.45 -2.96 -13.62
N PHE A 126 13.01 -3.44 -14.78
CA PHE A 126 11.97 -2.78 -15.57
C PHE A 126 10.64 -2.64 -14.79
N ILE A 127 10.20 -3.73 -14.15
CA ILE A 127 8.98 -3.75 -13.33
C ILE A 127 9.14 -2.81 -12.13
N SER A 128 10.28 -2.87 -11.44
CA SER A 128 10.53 -2.04 -10.25
C SER A 128 10.55 -0.55 -10.59
N PHE A 129 11.22 -0.15 -11.68
CA PHE A 129 11.26 1.25 -12.11
C PHE A 129 9.88 1.77 -12.50
N THR A 130 9.11 0.99 -13.27
CA THR A 130 7.76 1.35 -13.67
C THR A 130 6.87 1.56 -12.44
N TYR A 131 6.96 0.66 -11.46
CA TYR A 131 6.21 0.77 -10.22
C TYR A 131 6.61 1.99 -9.39
N VAL A 132 7.92 2.19 -9.17
CA VAL A 132 8.44 3.33 -8.40
C VAL A 132 8.04 4.65 -9.05
N ALA A 133 8.10 4.77 -10.38
CA ALA A 133 7.69 5.98 -11.09
C ALA A 133 6.23 6.36 -10.79
N GLY A 134 5.31 5.39 -10.83
CA GLY A 134 3.91 5.59 -10.45
C GLY A 134 3.73 6.01 -8.99
N GLN A 135 4.44 5.35 -8.07
CA GLN A 135 4.41 5.69 -6.64
C GLN A 135 4.93 7.11 -6.39
N MET A 136 6.01 7.52 -7.03
CA MET A 136 6.58 8.86 -6.87
C MET A 136 5.59 9.93 -7.33
N ARG A 137 4.87 9.69 -8.43
CA ARG A 137 3.80 10.62 -8.85
C ARG A 137 2.69 10.72 -7.81
N GLY A 138 2.29 9.60 -7.21
CA GLY A 138 1.31 9.57 -6.11
C GLY A 138 1.77 10.39 -4.91
N VAL A 139 3.02 10.20 -4.48
CA VAL A 139 3.65 10.98 -3.40
C VAL A 139 3.67 12.47 -3.73
N GLY A 140 4.06 12.85 -4.95
CA GLY A 140 4.08 14.24 -5.40
C GLY A 140 2.71 14.91 -5.40
N ILE A 141 1.66 14.20 -5.81
CA ILE A 141 0.28 14.72 -5.76
C ILE A 141 -0.14 14.99 -4.31
N VAL A 142 0.13 14.03 -3.42
CA VAL A 142 -0.19 14.15 -1.98
C VAL A 142 0.57 15.32 -1.35
N PHE A 143 1.88 15.37 -1.54
CA PHE A 143 2.73 16.41 -0.95
C PHE A 143 2.45 17.79 -1.55
N GLY A 144 2.23 17.89 -2.86
CA GLY A 144 1.91 19.15 -3.52
C GLY A 144 0.59 19.75 -3.00
N ARG A 145 -0.40 18.91 -2.71
CA ARG A 145 -1.68 19.36 -2.11
C ARG A 145 -1.54 19.81 -0.66
N PHE A 146 -0.68 19.18 0.12
CA PHE A 146 -0.55 19.48 1.56
C PHE A 146 0.46 20.57 1.89
N LEU A 147 1.57 20.63 1.16
CA LEU A 147 2.60 21.65 1.31
C LEU A 147 2.32 22.88 0.42
N GLU A 148 1.27 22.82 -0.40
CA GLU A 148 0.90 23.87 -1.37
C GLU A 148 2.05 24.22 -2.32
N VAL A 149 2.76 23.18 -2.76
CA VAL A 149 3.89 23.27 -3.71
C VAL A 149 3.56 22.55 -5.00
N ASP A 150 4.33 22.83 -6.05
CA ASP A 150 4.24 22.08 -7.30
C ASP A 150 4.48 20.58 -7.07
N VAL A 151 3.78 19.76 -7.87
CA VAL A 151 3.86 18.29 -7.77
C VAL A 151 5.31 17.80 -7.86
N ASP A 152 6.13 18.38 -8.72
CA ASP A 152 7.52 17.99 -8.91
C ASP A 152 8.37 18.28 -7.66
N ILE A 153 8.13 19.42 -6.99
CA ILE A 153 8.74 19.74 -5.69
C ILE A 153 8.27 18.73 -4.64
N GLY A 154 6.97 18.41 -4.63
CA GLY A 154 6.41 17.37 -3.77
C GLY A 154 7.09 16.01 -3.95
N VAL A 155 7.39 15.61 -5.20
CA VAL A 155 8.15 14.39 -5.51
C VAL A 155 9.54 14.45 -4.89
N TYR A 156 10.30 15.53 -5.08
CA TYR A 156 11.66 15.64 -4.54
C TYR A 156 11.69 15.58 -3.01
N ILE A 157 10.75 16.25 -2.35
CA ILE A 157 10.63 16.21 -0.88
C ILE A 157 10.32 14.79 -0.42
N GLY A 158 9.31 14.15 -1.02
CA GLY A 158 8.91 12.79 -0.69
C GLY A 158 10.03 11.77 -0.90
N MET A 159 10.75 11.87 -2.03
CA MET A 159 11.93 11.05 -2.33
C MET A 159 13.01 11.22 -1.27
N GLY A 160 13.31 12.45 -0.86
CA GLY A 160 14.32 12.72 0.16
C GLY A 160 14.00 12.07 1.50
N VAL A 161 12.75 12.19 1.96
CA VAL A 161 12.28 11.59 3.22
C VAL A 161 12.34 10.07 3.15
N VAL A 162 11.80 9.47 2.08
CA VAL A 162 11.78 8.01 1.89
C VAL A 162 13.19 7.45 1.80
N PHE A 163 14.06 8.10 1.01
CA PHE A 163 15.46 7.72 0.89
C PHE A 163 16.18 7.72 2.24
N PHE A 164 15.97 8.75 3.06
CA PHE A 164 16.64 8.88 4.35
C PHE A 164 16.31 7.72 5.29
N TYR A 165 15.03 7.43 5.54
CA TYR A 165 14.68 6.36 6.49
C TYR A 165 14.90 4.95 5.89
N ALA A 166 14.79 4.78 4.58
CA ALA A 166 15.02 3.48 3.92
C ALA A 166 16.49 3.06 3.99
N VAL A 167 17.42 4.00 3.73
CA VAL A 167 18.86 3.73 3.79
C VAL A 167 19.32 3.50 5.23
N LEU A 168 18.77 4.24 6.20
CA LEU A 168 19.15 4.11 7.60
C LEU A 168 18.64 2.82 8.26
N GLY A 169 17.46 2.32 7.89
CA GLY A 169 16.82 1.19 8.57
C GLY A 169 17.22 -0.21 8.08
N GLY A 170 17.53 -0.36 6.78
CA GLY A 170 17.62 -1.68 6.14
C GLY A 170 16.29 -2.46 6.19
N MET A 171 16.24 -3.72 5.74
CA MET A 171 14.99 -4.48 5.68
C MET A 171 14.31 -4.62 7.04
N LYS A 172 15.07 -4.81 8.13
CA LYS A 172 14.51 -4.85 9.49
C LYS A 172 13.77 -3.55 9.83
N GLY A 173 14.38 -2.40 9.58
CA GLY A 173 13.73 -1.12 9.81
C GLY A 173 12.54 -0.88 8.90
N ILE A 174 12.67 -1.21 7.61
CA ILE A 174 11.56 -1.13 6.66
C ILE A 174 10.37 -1.96 7.16
N THR A 175 10.57 -3.21 7.56
CA THR A 175 9.48 -4.07 8.04
C THR A 175 8.77 -3.48 9.25
N TYR A 176 9.47 -3.00 10.28
CA TYR A 176 8.81 -2.39 11.44
C TYR A 176 8.16 -1.05 11.12
N THR A 177 8.74 -0.24 10.23
CA THR A 177 8.07 0.98 9.75
C THR A 177 6.79 0.65 8.97
N GLN A 178 6.80 -0.39 8.15
CA GLN A 178 5.62 -0.87 7.42
C GLN A 178 4.54 -1.43 8.36
N VAL A 179 4.91 -2.09 9.46
CA VAL A 179 3.94 -2.48 10.50
C VAL A 179 3.25 -1.26 11.11
N ALA A 180 4.00 -0.20 11.42
CA ALA A 180 3.41 1.04 11.92
C ALA A 180 2.52 1.71 10.87
N GLN A 181 2.96 1.74 9.60
CA GLN A 181 2.17 2.24 8.48
C GLN A 181 0.87 1.46 8.29
N TYR A 182 0.90 0.13 8.40
CA TYR A 182 -0.29 -0.71 8.34
C TYR A 182 -1.35 -0.27 9.36
N CYS A 183 -0.96 -0.08 10.63
CA CYS A 183 -1.89 0.35 11.67
C CYS A 183 -2.52 1.72 11.35
N VAL A 184 -1.71 2.67 10.86
CA VAL A 184 -2.19 4.00 10.46
C VAL A 184 -3.15 3.90 9.27
N LEU A 185 -2.81 3.11 8.25
CA LEU A 185 -3.63 2.95 7.03
C LEU A 185 -4.95 2.25 7.32
N ILE A 186 -4.95 1.16 8.10
CA ILE A 186 -6.19 0.46 8.46
C ILE A 186 -7.10 1.38 9.28
N PHE A 187 -6.55 2.14 10.22
CA PHE A 187 -7.32 3.13 10.95
C PHE A 187 -7.92 4.19 10.02
N ALA A 188 -7.10 4.72 9.10
CA ALA A 188 -7.52 5.73 8.13
C ALA A 188 -8.60 5.23 7.16
N TYR A 189 -8.62 3.93 6.81
CA TYR A 189 -9.67 3.34 5.97
C TYR A 189 -10.93 3.01 6.77
N MET A 190 -10.77 2.39 7.93
CA MET A 190 -11.90 1.84 8.68
C MET A 190 -12.72 2.94 9.35
N VAL A 191 -12.11 4.02 9.85
CA VAL A 191 -12.85 5.09 10.53
C VAL A 191 -13.89 5.73 9.60
N PRO A 192 -13.54 6.29 8.43
CA PRO A 192 -14.55 6.85 7.54
C PRO A 192 -15.60 5.82 7.11
N ALA A 193 -15.18 4.59 6.80
CA ALA A 193 -16.09 3.52 6.38
C ALA A 193 -17.12 3.16 7.47
N ILE A 194 -16.69 3.04 8.72
CA ILE A 194 -17.57 2.75 9.87
C ILE A 194 -18.56 3.88 10.08
N PHE A 195 -18.08 5.12 10.13
CA PHE A 195 -18.97 6.28 10.34
C PHE A 195 -19.98 6.43 9.20
N LEU A 196 -19.56 6.27 7.94
CA LEU A 196 -20.46 6.27 6.80
C LEU A 196 -21.49 5.13 6.90
N SER A 197 -21.06 3.92 7.26
CA SER A 197 -21.98 2.79 7.45
C SER A 197 -23.03 3.05 8.53
N ILE A 198 -22.65 3.66 9.65
CA ILE A 198 -23.59 4.04 10.73
C ILE A 198 -24.56 5.10 10.23
N MET A 199 -24.07 6.16 9.57
CA MET A 199 -24.91 7.26 9.12
C MET A 199 -25.91 6.84 8.03
N VAL A 200 -25.51 5.90 7.16
CA VAL A 200 -26.31 5.53 5.98
C VAL A 200 -27.18 4.30 6.25
N THR A 201 -26.73 3.34 7.05
CA THR A 201 -27.47 2.06 7.26
C THR A 201 -27.76 1.74 8.72
N GLY A 202 -27.29 2.56 9.66
CA GLY A 202 -27.39 2.29 11.10
C GLY A 202 -26.49 1.14 11.58
N ASN A 203 -25.70 0.52 10.70
CA ASN A 203 -24.84 -0.61 11.04
C ASN A 203 -23.38 -0.15 11.21
N PRO A 204 -22.72 -0.43 12.36
CA PRO A 204 -21.33 -0.07 12.58
C PRO A 204 -20.32 -0.92 11.79
N ILE A 205 -20.74 -2.03 11.18
CA ILE A 205 -19.86 -2.91 10.41
C ILE A 205 -20.07 -2.61 8.92
N PRO A 206 -19.12 -1.95 8.23
CA PRO A 206 -19.27 -1.54 6.83
C PRO A 206 -19.62 -2.67 5.88
N GLN A 207 -19.07 -3.87 6.12
CA GLN A 207 -19.32 -5.04 5.30
C GLN A 207 -20.78 -5.51 5.37
N LEU A 208 -21.41 -5.36 6.54
CA LEU A 208 -22.83 -5.67 6.73
C LEU A 208 -23.71 -4.50 6.27
N GLY A 209 -23.28 -3.26 6.51
CA GLY A 209 -23.96 -2.06 6.02
C GLY A 209 -24.03 -2.01 4.50
N LEU A 210 -22.98 -2.44 3.79
CA LEU A 210 -22.96 -2.48 2.33
C LEU A 210 -24.09 -3.32 1.72
N GLY A 211 -24.47 -4.42 2.39
CA GLY A 211 -25.62 -5.26 2.00
C GLY A 211 -26.96 -4.79 2.59
N GLY A 212 -26.96 -3.68 3.32
CA GLY A 212 -28.12 -3.12 4.00
C GLY A 212 -28.96 -2.19 3.13
N VAL A 213 -29.93 -1.56 3.80
CA VAL A 213 -30.82 -0.56 3.22
C VAL A 213 -30.39 0.81 3.70
N ASP A 214 -30.42 1.78 2.80
CA ASP A 214 -30.22 3.16 3.17
C ASP A 214 -31.39 3.68 4.00
N ILE A 215 -31.11 4.27 5.16
CA ILE A 215 -32.14 4.71 6.11
C ILE A 215 -32.95 5.91 5.60
N GLU A 216 -32.40 6.73 4.71
CA GLU A 216 -33.08 7.92 4.19
C GLU A 216 -33.99 7.58 3.02
N SER A 217 -33.47 6.85 2.03
CA SER A 217 -34.19 6.55 0.79
C SER A 217 -34.98 5.24 0.83
N GLY A 218 -34.68 4.34 1.77
CA GLY A 218 -35.34 3.04 1.87
C GLY A 218 -34.98 2.03 0.77
N ILE A 219 -34.05 2.38 -0.13
CA ILE A 219 -33.54 1.49 -1.18
C ILE A 219 -32.26 0.78 -0.72
N PRO A 220 -31.90 -0.37 -1.32
CA PRO A 220 -30.62 -1.04 -1.05
C PRO A 220 -29.44 -0.09 -1.25
N LEU A 221 -28.47 -0.12 -0.34
CA LEU A 221 -27.33 0.83 -0.39
C LEU A 221 -26.55 0.73 -1.71
N LEU A 222 -26.35 -0.48 -2.24
CA LEU A 222 -25.68 -0.67 -3.53
C LEU A 222 -26.41 0.03 -4.68
N GLU A 223 -27.74 0.07 -4.66
CA GLU A 223 -28.53 0.77 -5.66
C GLU A 223 -28.39 2.29 -5.52
N ARG A 224 -28.42 2.82 -4.29
CA ARG A 224 -28.13 4.24 -4.01
C ARG A 224 -26.74 4.64 -4.51
N LEU A 225 -25.72 3.81 -4.26
CA LEU A 225 -24.35 4.07 -4.69
C LEU A 225 -24.21 4.05 -6.23
N ASN A 226 -24.89 3.14 -6.91
CA ASN A 226 -24.91 3.11 -8.38
C ASN A 226 -25.60 4.35 -8.95
N GLY A 227 -26.73 4.76 -8.39
CA GLY A 227 -27.41 6.00 -8.79
C GLY A 227 -26.53 7.24 -8.60
N LEU A 228 -25.84 7.35 -7.46
CA LEU A 228 -24.89 8.43 -7.20
C LEU A 228 -23.74 8.49 -8.22
N ASN A 229 -23.28 7.33 -8.70
CA ASN A 229 -22.22 7.28 -9.71
C ASN A 229 -22.68 7.91 -11.04
N THR A 230 -23.92 7.62 -11.47
CA THR A 230 -24.55 8.25 -12.64
C THR A 230 -24.81 9.74 -12.42
N GLU A 231 -25.32 10.14 -11.25
CA GLU A 231 -25.58 11.57 -10.94
C GLU A 231 -24.30 12.43 -10.96
N LEU A 232 -23.18 11.86 -10.52
CA LEU A 232 -21.87 12.52 -10.55
C LEU A 232 -21.22 12.52 -11.94
N GLY A 233 -21.86 11.92 -12.95
CA GLY A 233 -21.40 11.91 -14.34
C GLY A 233 -20.23 10.96 -14.60
N PHE A 234 -20.08 9.94 -13.75
CA PHE A 234 -19.05 8.92 -13.93
C PHE A 234 -19.51 7.70 -14.75
N ALA A 235 -20.82 7.51 -14.90
CA ALA A 235 -21.46 6.45 -15.68
C ALA A 235 -22.54 7.01 -16.62
#